data_AF-A0A7J0C7B5-F1
#
_entry.id   AF-A0A7J0C7B5-F1
#
_cell.length_a   1.000
_cell.length_b   1.000
_cell.length_c   1.000
_cell.angle_alpha   90.00
_cell.angle_beta   90.00
_cell.angle_gamma   90.00
#
_symmetry.space_group_name_H-M   'P 1'
#
loop_
_entity.id
_entity.type
_entity.pdbx_description
1 polymer ?
#
loop_
_entity_poly.entity_id
_entity_poly.type
_entity_poly.pdbx_seq_one_letter_code
_entity_poly.pdbx_strand_id
1 'polypeptide(L)'
;METVIEQAKAGMPVLGICNGFQILTEAHLLPGAMLRNNHLHFICRDQKLKVENAGTAWTSDYTEGQEISVPLKNLDGQYTADERTLDELEAEGRVAFRYLDVNPNGSLRDIAGITNAAGNVVGLMPHPEHAVEPLIGTGGTDGLGFFTSIIKKLVDA
;
A
#
# COMPACT_ATOMS: atom_id res chain seq x y z
N MET A 1 12.24 -15.18 -7.47
CA MET A 1 12.20 -13.85 -6.83
C MET A 1 13.36 -12.97 -7.30
N GLU A 2 14.56 -13.52 -7.49
CA GLU A 2 15.75 -12.80 -7.96
C GLU A 2 15.49 -11.88 -9.17
N THR A 3 14.88 -12.38 -10.24
CA THR A 3 14.56 -11.57 -11.43
C THR A 3 13.64 -10.39 -11.13
N VAL A 4 12.65 -10.55 -10.25
CA VAL A 4 11.73 -9.46 -9.88
C VAL A 4 12.49 -8.39 -9.09
N ILE A 5 13.38 -8.80 -8.18
CA ILE A 5 14.20 -7.87 -7.39
C ILE A 5 15.12 -7.05 -8.30
N GLU A 6 15.80 -7.69 -9.25
CA GLU A 6 16.67 -7.01 -10.21
C GLU A 6 15.89 -5.99 -11.05
N GLN A 7 14.74 -6.39 -11.60
CA GLN A 7 13.92 -5.50 -12.42
C GLN A 7 13.31 -4.35 -11.60
N ALA A 8 12.88 -4.61 -10.36
CA ALA A 8 12.38 -3.58 -9.45
C ALA A 8 13.46 -2.53 -9.13
N LYS A 9 14.71 -2.98 -8.92
CA LYS A 9 15.87 -2.07 -8.74
C LYS A 9 16.21 -1.30 -10.02
N ALA A 10 15.91 -1.85 -11.20
CA ALA A 10 16.05 -1.18 -12.48
C ALA A 10 14.91 -0.19 -12.79
N GLY A 11 13.92 -0.04 -11.90
CA GLY A 11 12.82 0.93 -12.04
C GLY A 11 11.50 0.33 -12.54
N MET A 12 11.42 -0.99 -12.74
CA MET A 12 10.16 -1.65 -13.08
C MET A 12 9.11 -1.37 -11.97
N PRO A 13 7.91 -0.91 -12.30
CA PRO A 13 6.86 -0.70 -11.31
C PRO A 13 6.39 -2.04 -10.72
N VAL A 14 6.30 -2.12 -9.39
CA VAL A 14 5.84 -3.31 -8.66
C VAL A 14 4.82 -2.92 -7.61
N LEU A 15 3.66 -3.59 -7.61
CA LEU A 15 2.63 -3.45 -6.59
C LEU A 15 2.48 -4.75 -5.81
N GLY A 16 2.61 -4.68 -4.49
CA GLY A 16 2.35 -5.79 -3.58
C GLY A 16 1.08 -5.54 -2.76
N ILE A 17 0.02 -6.30 -3.04
CA ILE A 17 -1.28 -6.17 -2.36
C ILE A 17 -1.44 -7.27 -1.31
N CYS A 18 -1.82 -6.91 -0.08
CA CYS A 18 -2.02 -7.82 1.05
C CYS A 18 -0.82 -8.77 1.25
N ASN A 19 -0.94 -10.05 0.90
CA ASN A 19 0.19 -10.99 0.92
C ASN A 19 1.38 -10.55 0.05
N GLY A 20 1.12 -9.84 -1.04
CA GLY A 20 2.17 -9.25 -1.87
C GLY A 20 3.01 -8.22 -1.10
N PHE A 21 2.40 -7.43 -0.21
CA PHE A 21 3.15 -6.49 0.63
C PHE A 21 4.07 -7.23 1.61
N GLN A 22 3.56 -8.30 2.24
CA GLN A 22 4.37 -9.17 3.11
C GLN A 22 5.59 -9.73 2.35
N ILE A 23 5.40 -10.20 1.11
CA ILE A 23 6.49 -10.70 0.28
C ILE A 23 7.50 -9.60 -0.04
N LEU A 24 7.06 -8.36 -0.32
CA LEU A 24 7.96 -7.25 -0.61
C LEU A 24 8.81 -6.85 0.59
N THR A 25 8.28 -6.94 1.81
CA THR A 25 9.06 -6.71 3.05
C THR A 25 10.06 -7.82 3.30
N GLU A 26 9.65 -9.09 3.14
CA GLU A 26 10.54 -10.26 3.30
C GLU A 26 11.63 -10.32 2.20
N ALA A 27 11.35 -9.80 1.01
CA ALA A 27 12.32 -9.67 -0.08
C ALA A 27 13.23 -8.43 0.05
N HIS A 28 13.04 -7.61 1.09
CA HIS A 28 13.75 -6.35 1.32
C HIS A 28 13.65 -5.34 0.16
N LEU A 29 12.57 -5.42 -0.63
CA LEU A 29 12.20 -4.38 -1.59
C LEU A 29 11.49 -3.21 -0.90
N LEU A 30 10.86 -3.48 0.24
CA LEU A 30 10.31 -2.49 1.16
C LEU A 30 10.84 -2.74 2.58
N PRO A 31 11.04 -1.69 3.39
CA PRO A 31 11.50 -1.86 4.77
C PRO A 31 10.35 -2.24 5.71
N GLY A 32 10.71 -2.74 6.90
CA GLY A 32 9.76 -3.18 7.92
C GLY A 32 9.34 -4.64 7.74
N ALA A 33 8.30 -5.04 8.47
CA ALA A 33 7.74 -6.38 8.45
C ALA A 33 6.23 -6.34 8.75
N MET A 34 5.55 -7.45 8.46
CA MET A 34 4.14 -7.63 8.79
C MET A 34 3.99 -8.67 9.89
N LEU A 35 3.34 -8.30 10.99
CA LEU A 35 3.01 -9.20 12.09
C LEU A 35 1.52 -9.56 12.06
N ARG A 36 1.16 -10.55 12.87
CA ARG A 36 -0.24 -10.85 13.16
C ARG A 36 -0.93 -9.63 13.75
N ASN A 37 -2.18 -9.39 13.35
CA ASN A 37 -3.00 -8.30 13.88
C ASN A 37 -2.95 -8.31 15.41
N ASN A 38 -2.88 -7.13 16.05
CA ASN A 38 -2.83 -6.98 17.51
C ASN A 38 -3.99 -7.67 18.27
N HIS A 39 -5.14 -7.87 17.62
CA HIS A 39 -6.31 -8.58 18.16
C HIS A 39 -6.34 -10.08 17.82
N LEU A 40 -5.35 -10.59 17.08
CA LEU A 40 -5.18 -11.98 16.68
C LEU A 40 -6.34 -12.61 15.88
N HIS A 41 -7.22 -11.79 15.31
CA HIS A 41 -8.35 -12.21 14.49
C HIS A 41 -8.21 -11.77 13.03
N PHE A 42 -8.79 -12.55 12.13
CA PHE A 42 -8.93 -12.16 10.73
C PHE A 42 -9.94 -11.01 10.62
N ILE A 43 -9.58 -9.99 9.85
CA ILE A 43 -10.40 -8.81 9.62
C ILE A 43 -10.85 -8.82 8.18
N CYS A 44 -12.17 -8.74 7.97
CA CYS A 44 -12.81 -8.56 6.68
C CYS A 44 -13.75 -7.37 6.78
N ARG A 45 -13.38 -6.22 6.20
CA ARG A 45 -14.22 -5.01 6.25
C ARG A 45 -13.85 -4.03 5.15
N ASP A 46 -14.76 -3.10 4.87
CA ASP A 46 -14.42 -1.90 4.12
C ASP A 46 -13.62 -0.95 5.02
N GLN A 47 -12.49 -0.47 4.50
CA GLN A 47 -11.56 0.35 5.25
C GLN A 47 -11.31 1.66 4.51
N LYS A 48 -11.53 2.77 5.21
CA LYS A 48 -11.14 4.08 4.72
C LYS A 48 -9.65 4.28 4.89
N LEU A 49 -9.04 4.87 3.88
CA LEU A 49 -7.64 5.25 3.86
C LEU A 49 -7.52 6.71 3.46
N LYS A 50 -6.47 7.35 3.97
CA LYS A 50 -6.00 8.63 3.47
C LYS A 50 -4.79 8.41 2.57
N VAL A 51 -4.79 9.02 1.38
CA VAL A 51 -3.64 9.05 0.48
C VAL A 51 -2.63 10.06 1.04
N GLU A 52 -1.45 9.58 1.41
CA GLU A 52 -0.39 10.42 1.99
C GLU A 52 0.68 10.77 0.95
N ASN A 53 0.88 9.91 -0.05
CA ASN A 53 1.79 10.17 -1.17
C ASN A 53 1.11 9.79 -2.48
N ALA A 54 0.84 10.81 -3.31
CA ALA A 54 0.29 10.67 -4.67
C ALA A 54 1.36 10.79 -5.78
N GLY A 55 2.64 10.82 -5.42
CA GLY A 55 3.78 10.97 -6.34
C GLY A 55 4.41 9.64 -6.79
N THR A 56 3.80 8.49 -6.49
CA THR A 56 4.35 7.17 -6.85
C THR A 56 3.85 6.70 -8.23
N ALA A 57 4.50 5.69 -8.81
CA ALA A 57 4.05 5.08 -10.06
C ALA A 57 2.63 4.50 -10.01
N TRP A 58 2.09 4.28 -8.81
CA TRP A 58 0.79 3.65 -8.56
C TRP A 58 -0.25 4.60 -8.00
N THR A 59 0.06 5.88 -7.79
CA THR A 59 -0.83 6.80 -7.05
C THR A 59 -1.02 8.17 -7.71
N SER A 60 -0.48 8.36 -8.91
CA SER A 60 -0.52 9.64 -9.63
C SER A 60 -1.92 10.13 -10.03
N ASP A 61 -2.92 9.24 -10.05
CA ASP A 61 -4.32 9.59 -10.29
C ASP A 61 -5.10 9.95 -9.02
N TYR A 62 -4.44 9.90 -7.86
CA TYR A 62 -5.00 10.40 -6.60
C TYR A 62 -4.47 11.81 -6.30
N THR A 63 -5.11 12.46 -5.34
CA THR A 63 -4.60 13.71 -4.74
C THR A 63 -4.10 13.44 -3.33
N GLU A 64 -3.02 14.10 -2.92
CA GLU A 64 -2.56 14.04 -1.53
C GLU A 64 -3.67 14.52 -0.58
N GLY A 65 -3.93 13.74 0.47
CA GLY A 65 -5.03 13.98 1.41
C GLY A 65 -6.39 13.45 0.95
N GLN A 66 -6.50 12.88 -0.26
CA GLN A 66 -7.74 12.24 -0.69
C GLN A 66 -8.09 11.07 0.22
N GLU A 67 -9.37 10.94 0.53
CA GLU A 67 -9.91 9.78 1.23
C GLU A 67 -10.45 8.76 0.23
N ILE A 68 -10.12 7.49 0.42
CA ILE A 68 -10.59 6.38 -0.40
C ILE A 68 -11.11 5.25 0.48
N SER A 69 -12.08 4.47 -0.01
CA SER A 69 -12.57 3.29 0.69
C SER A 69 -12.30 2.03 -0.12
N VAL A 70 -11.53 1.11 0.46
CA VAL A 70 -11.16 -0.16 -0.19
C VAL A 70 -11.31 -1.34 0.78
N PRO A 71 -11.66 -2.55 0.31
CA PRO A 71 -11.77 -3.73 1.15
C PRO A 71 -10.45 -4.10 1.84
N LEU A 72 -10.51 -4.50 3.11
CA LEU A 72 -9.41 -5.05 3.88
C LEU A 72 -9.73 -6.50 4.28
N LYS A 73 -8.79 -7.41 4.01
CA LYS A 73 -8.94 -8.86 4.25
C LYS A 73 -7.61 -9.46 4.72
N ASN A 74 -7.34 -9.48 6.03
CA ASN A 74 -6.06 -9.97 6.54
C ASN A 74 -6.10 -10.57 7.96
N LEU A 75 -5.11 -11.43 8.24
CA LEU A 75 -4.76 -11.90 9.59
C LEU A 75 -3.39 -11.36 10.04
N ASP A 76 -2.45 -11.26 9.10
CA ASP A 76 -1.08 -10.83 9.33
C ASP A 76 -0.85 -9.47 8.65
N GLY A 77 -1.55 -8.46 9.18
CA GLY A 77 -1.67 -7.13 8.60
C GLY A 77 -0.95 -6.01 9.32
N GLN A 78 -0.37 -6.28 10.49
CA GLN A 78 0.21 -5.25 11.34
C GLN A 78 1.58 -4.83 10.81
N TYR A 79 1.67 -3.67 10.17
CA TYR A 79 2.95 -3.10 9.74
C TYR A 79 3.77 -2.66 10.96
N THR A 80 5.02 -3.10 11.03
CA THR A 80 5.96 -2.74 12.08
C THR A 80 7.34 -2.48 11.50
N ALA A 81 8.10 -1.60 12.16
CA ALA A 81 9.50 -1.33 11.87
C ALA A 81 10.15 -0.70 13.12
N ASP A 82 11.48 -0.60 13.15
CA ASP A 82 12.17 0.17 14.18
C ASP A 82 11.91 1.68 14.01
N GLU A 83 12.04 2.46 15.10
CA GLU A 83 11.74 3.89 15.10
C GLU A 83 12.53 4.68 14.06
N ARG A 84 13.79 4.33 13.81
CA ARG A 84 14.61 5.01 12.80
C ARG A 84 14.02 4.78 11.40
N THR A 85 13.65 3.54 11.08
CA THR A 85 12.99 3.21 9.81
C THR A 85 11.65 3.96 9.66
N LEU A 86 10.86 4.04 10.74
CA LEU A 86 9.61 4.79 10.70
C LEU A 86 9.85 6.29 10.48
N ASP A 87 10.84 6.88 11.14
CA ASP A 87 11.20 8.29 10.96
C ASP A 87 11.71 8.58 9.55
N GLU A 88 12.52 7.69 8.98
CA GLU A 88 12.97 7.77 7.59
C GLU A 88 11.77 7.73 6.62
N LEU A 89 10.81 6.82 6.83
CA LEU A 89 9.61 6.74 6.00
C LEU A 89 8.76 8.01 6.05
N GLU A 90 8.62 8.63 7.22
CA GLU A 90 7.91 9.89 7.39
C GLU A 90 8.67 11.06 6.73
N ALA A 91 9.96 11.19 7.02
CA ALA A 91 10.79 12.30 6.54
C ALA A 91 10.95 12.31 5.01
N GLU A 92 11.02 11.13 4.40
CA GLU A 92 11.13 10.97 2.94
C GLU A 92 9.76 10.96 2.23
N GLY A 93 8.65 11.09 2.96
CA GLY A 93 7.30 11.04 2.40
C GLY A 93 6.97 9.69 1.78
N ARG A 94 7.52 8.59 2.30
CA ARG A 94 7.37 7.23 1.73
C ARG A 94 6.17 6.46 2.26
N VAL A 95 5.40 7.05 3.16
CA VAL A 95 4.09 6.54 3.54
C VAL A 95 3.10 6.85 2.41
N ALA A 96 2.57 5.83 1.75
CA ALA A 96 1.65 6.01 0.63
C ALA A 96 0.21 6.13 1.11
N PHE A 97 -0.17 5.33 2.11
CA PHE A 97 -1.53 5.29 2.63
C PHE A 97 -1.53 5.10 4.15
N ARG A 98 -2.44 5.79 4.83
CA ARG A 98 -2.78 5.55 6.24
C ARG A 98 -4.20 5.07 6.41
N TYR A 99 -4.42 4.27 7.43
CA TYR A 99 -5.74 3.96 7.93
C TYR A 99 -6.41 5.22 8.47
N LEU A 100 -7.64 5.48 8.03
CA LEU A 100 -8.48 6.55 8.54
C LEU A 100 -9.58 5.95 9.42
N ASP A 101 -10.10 6.76 10.35
CA ASP A 101 -11.12 6.44 11.36
C ASP A 101 -10.67 5.40 12.39
N VAL A 102 -10.24 4.22 11.93
CA VAL A 102 -9.81 3.10 12.78
C VAL A 102 -8.60 2.45 12.15
N ASN A 103 -7.58 2.17 12.97
CA ASN A 103 -6.48 1.28 12.64
C ASN A 103 -6.88 -0.17 13.01
N PRO A 104 -7.20 -1.01 12.01
CA PRO A 104 -7.86 -2.28 12.27
C PRO A 104 -6.91 -3.36 12.79
N ASN A 105 -5.63 -3.30 12.42
CA ASN A 105 -4.64 -4.34 12.68
C ASN A 105 -3.54 -3.91 13.67
N GLY A 106 -3.53 -2.64 14.07
CA GLY A 106 -2.54 -2.08 14.99
C GLY A 106 -1.22 -1.72 14.33
N SER A 107 -1.20 -1.47 13.01
CA SER A 107 0.00 -0.99 12.30
C SER A 107 0.58 0.25 12.97
N LEU A 108 1.91 0.34 13.07
CA LEU A 108 2.56 1.53 13.63
C LEU A 108 2.30 2.75 12.75
N ARG A 109 2.06 3.91 13.40
CA ARG A 109 1.73 5.20 12.77
C ARG A 109 0.55 5.13 11.79
N ASP A 110 -0.36 4.19 12.01
CA ASP A 110 -1.54 3.93 11.16
C ASP A 110 -1.20 3.62 9.70
N ILE A 111 0.02 3.12 9.43
CA ILE A 111 0.49 2.85 8.07
C ILE A 111 -0.28 1.67 7.47
N ALA A 112 -0.92 1.92 6.33
CA ALA A 112 -1.61 0.92 5.52
C ALA A 112 -0.81 0.49 4.28
N GLY A 113 0.09 1.37 3.80
CA GLY A 113 0.96 1.10 2.67
C GLY A 113 2.12 2.09 2.55
N ILE A 114 3.23 1.64 1.97
CA ILE A 114 4.47 2.41 1.81
C ILE A 114 5.04 2.23 0.41
N THR A 115 6.01 3.09 0.06
CA THR A 115 6.78 2.98 -1.17
C THR A 115 8.30 2.89 -0.90
N ASN A 116 9.05 2.40 -1.88
CA ASN A 116 10.51 2.50 -1.88
C ASN A 116 10.95 3.94 -2.19
N ALA A 117 12.23 4.24 -1.98
CA ALA A 117 12.76 5.60 -2.21
C ALA A 117 12.63 6.08 -3.66
N ALA A 118 12.58 5.17 -4.64
CA ALA A 118 12.40 5.51 -6.05
C ALA A 118 10.92 5.67 -6.47
N GLY A 119 9.95 5.34 -5.60
CA GLY A 119 8.52 5.50 -5.88
C GLY A 119 7.92 4.49 -6.87
N ASN A 120 8.68 3.50 -7.34
CA ASN A 120 8.21 2.50 -8.31
C ASN A 120 7.68 1.22 -7.64
N VAL A 121 8.09 0.92 -6.40
CA VAL A 121 7.60 -0.22 -5.64
C VAL A 121 6.65 0.27 -4.56
N VAL A 122 5.41 -0.22 -4.56
CA VAL A 122 4.39 0.12 -3.56
C VAL A 122 3.86 -1.15 -2.92
N GLY A 123 3.80 -1.15 -1.59
CA GLY A 123 3.14 -2.17 -0.80
C GLY A 123 1.88 -1.60 -0.17
N LEU A 124 0.78 -2.34 -0.24
CA LEU A 124 -0.51 -1.93 0.32
C LEU A 124 -1.22 -3.14 0.92
N MET A 125 -1.67 -3.01 2.16
CA MET A 125 -2.35 -4.11 2.85
C MET A 125 -3.84 -4.25 2.45
N PRO A 126 -4.62 -3.16 2.34
CA PRO A 126 -5.95 -3.20 1.72
C PRO A 126 -5.93 -3.61 0.23
N HIS A 127 -7.09 -4.00 -0.29
CA HIS A 127 -7.29 -4.58 -1.61
C HIS A 127 -7.97 -3.62 -2.60
N PRO A 128 -7.23 -2.71 -3.26
CA PRO A 128 -7.79 -1.77 -4.22
C PRO A 128 -8.37 -2.47 -5.46
N GLU A 129 -7.86 -3.65 -5.82
CA GLU A 129 -8.35 -4.46 -6.94
C GLU A 129 -9.80 -4.93 -6.75
N HIS A 130 -10.28 -4.98 -5.50
CA HIS A 130 -11.67 -5.30 -5.20
C HIS A 130 -12.61 -4.08 -5.18
N ALA A 131 -12.09 -2.87 -5.47
CA ALA A 131 -12.84 -1.62 -5.48
C ALA A 131 -12.66 -0.87 -6.82
N VAL A 132 -12.67 -1.61 -7.94
CA VAL A 132 -12.52 -1.06 -9.29
C VAL A 132 -13.83 -0.96 -10.07
N GLU A 133 -14.90 -1.56 -9.56
CA GLU A 133 -16.22 -1.63 -10.19
C GLU A 133 -17.32 -1.42 -9.14
N PRO A 134 -18.42 -0.72 -9.47
CA PRO A 134 -19.45 -0.35 -8.51
C PRO A 134 -20.31 -1.53 -8.02
N LEU A 135 -20.22 -2.69 -8.66
CA LEU A 135 -21.01 -3.87 -8.31
C LEU A 135 -20.31 -4.79 -7.29
N ILE A 136 -19.05 -4.49 -6.94
CA ILE A 136 -18.23 -5.31 -6.04
C ILE A 136 -17.54 -4.44 -4.98
N GLY A 137 -17.03 -5.09 -3.92
CA GLY A 137 -16.30 -4.41 -2.85
C GLY A 137 -17.15 -3.42 -2.08
N THR A 138 -16.71 -2.16 -2.08
CA THR A 138 -17.32 -1.05 -1.33
C THR A 138 -18.51 -0.41 -2.05
N GLY A 139 -18.86 -0.89 -3.25
CA GLY A 139 -19.85 -0.25 -4.13
C GLY A 139 -19.34 0.99 -4.86
N GLY A 140 -18.05 1.31 -4.71
CA GLY A 140 -17.36 2.41 -5.39
C GLY A 140 -16.24 1.92 -6.31
N THR A 141 -15.54 2.87 -6.94
CA THR A 141 -14.40 2.60 -7.85
C THR A 141 -13.10 3.24 -7.35
N ASP A 142 -12.99 3.46 -6.04
CA ASP A 142 -11.86 4.18 -5.44
C ASP A 142 -10.52 3.49 -5.67
N GLY A 143 -10.50 2.17 -5.88
CA GLY A 143 -9.29 1.41 -6.21
C GLY A 143 -8.86 1.50 -7.66
N LEU A 144 -9.70 2.03 -8.56
CA LEU A 144 -9.39 2.15 -10.00
C LEU A 144 -8.17 3.05 -10.25
N GLY A 145 -7.99 4.08 -9.42
CA GLY A 145 -6.88 5.03 -9.54
C GLY A 145 -5.50 4.39 -9.53
N PHE A 146 -5.31 3.26 -8.83
CA PHE A 146 -4.04 2.51 -8.87
C PHE A 146 -3.68 2.04 -10.27
N PHE A 147 -4.66 1.50 -10.99
CA PHE A 147 -4.46 0.88 -12.29
C PHE A 147 -4.39 1.93 -13.40
N THR A 148 -5.15 3.02 -13.29
CA THR A 148 -5.04 4.12 -14.25
C THR A 148 -3.72 4.89 -14.09
N SER A 149 -3.22 5.04 -12.86
CA SER A 149 -1.90 5.64 -12.57
C SER A 149 -0.78 4.92 -13.31
N ILE A 150 -0.70 3.59 -13.17
CA ILE A 150 0.37 2.82 -13.80
C ILE A 150 0.26 2.83 -15.32
N ILE A 151 -0.96 2.79 -15.89
CA ILE A 151 -1.15 2.85 -17.34
C ILE A 151 -0.64 4.18 -17.88
N LYS A 152 -1.01 5.31 -17.28
CA LYS A 152 -0.50 6.63 -17.69
C LYS A 152 1.02 6.66 -17.60
N LYS A 153 1.59 6.18 -16.50
CA LYS A 153 3.03 6.14 -16.31
C LYS A 153 3.75 5.33 -17.40
N LEU A 154 3.17 4.22 -17.87
CA LEU A 154 3.75 3.38 -18.92
C LEU A 154 3.53 3.93 -20.33
N VAL A 155 2.46 4.69 -20.57
CA VAL A 155 2.18 5.34 -21.86
C VAL A 155 3.04 6.59 -22.05
N ASP A 156 3.35 7.29 -20.96
CA ASP A 156 4.15 8.52 -20.96
C ASP A 156 5.67 8.27 -20.78
N ALA A 157 6.12 7.01 -20.63
CA ALA A 157 7.51 6.59 -20.46
C ALA A 157 8.20 6.23 -21.78
#